data_AF-A0A935YM21-F1
#
_entry.id   AF-A0A935YM21-F1
#
_cell.length_a   1.000
_cell.length_b   1.000
_cell.length_c   1.000
_cell.angle_alpha   90.00
_cell.angle_beta   90.00
_cell.angle_gamma   90.00
#
_symmetry.space_group_name_H-M   'P 1'
#
loop_
_entity.id
_entity.type
_entity.pdbx_description
1 polymer ?
#
loop_
_entity_poly.entity_id
_entity_poly.type
_entity_poly.pdbx_seq_one_letter_code
_entity_poly.pdbx_strand_id
1 'polypeptide(L)'
;MKLEQFTIGSPKNSPTHCFGPLKAVTLDFARDRGVTALVGESGTGKSTALEALAVLFRDLMAGKPAPAFAYTLTYRAGETRLRIDADPDREDPYRIAAAPASEDGPAEGTPLALAHFLDAGGAFLPRRLIGYSSGTNPRPRDVFEPGRFEGAPDDAASDSERQKRAVLGALRHAAEGGNLVLLDGPDSHLYPRDCATLSDRLAAFAGESIAGRAPSHIVFATHQPITVASLLKEQVQILRRTPGARRIDAARPIINPRGMGFAGVLTSEVFDHASCLDRPTQQDVATLHRLSARTELDEAEQSQLRALRHRLEGLGFNFASADPLEQDYLRARFDLAEDVPPDSPLLAPENRRKALAALVRILLVGAQAGST
;
A
#
# COMPACT_ATOMS: atom_id res chain seq x y z
N MET A 1 -19.15 -3.11 8.87
CA MET A 1 -18.11 -3.84 9.61
C MET A 1 -16.76 -3.16 9.37
N LYS A 2 -15.94 -2.99 10.40
CA LYS A 2 -14.60 -2.38 10.30
C LYS A 2 -13.59 -3.19 11.10
N LEU A 3 -12.51 -3.64 10.46
CA LEU A 3 -11.40 -4.29 11.17
C LEU A 3 -10.66 -3.24 12.01
N GLU A 4 -10.16 -3.63 13.17
CA GLU A 4 -9.31 -2.79 14.02
C GLU A 4 -7.93 -3.42 14.23
N GLN A 5 -7.88 -4.71 14.55
CA GLN A 5 -6.63 -5.43 14.74
C GLN A 5 -6.79 -6.91 14.39
N PHE A 6 -5.80 -7.49 13.73
CA PHE A 6 -5.76 -8.92 13.41
C PHE A 6 -4.37 -9.48 13.68
N THR A 7 -4.27 -10.42 14.62
CA THR A 7 -3.05 -11.17 14.92
C THR A 7 -3.16 -12.57 14.32
N ILE A 8 -2.23 -12.92 13.46
CA ILE A 8 -2.15 -14.21 12.76
C ILE A 8 -1.20 -15.14 13.52
N GLY A 9 -1.71 -16.25 14.01
CA GLY A 9 -0.94 -17.20 14.82
C GLY A 9 -0.65 -16.69 16.23
N SER A 10 0.28 -17.34 16.91
CA SER A 10 0.77 -16.92 18.23
C SER A 10 2.21 -17.39 18.48
N PRO A 11 2.87 -16.94 19.57
CA PRO A 11 4.18 -17.43 19.95
C PRO A 11 4.24 -18.93 20.29
N LYS A 12 3.10 -19.56 20.61
CA LYS A 12 3.02 -20.98 20.99
C LYS A 12 3.71 -21.87 19.94
N ASN A 13 4.41 -22.89 20.42
CA ASN A 13 5.09 -23.84 19.55
C ASN A 13 4.14 -24.97 19.12
N SER A 14 3.26 -24.67 18.17
CA SER A 14 2.29 -25.62 17.61
C SER A 14 2.06 -25.30 16.12
N PRO A 15 1.86 -26.31 15.26
CA PRO A 15 1.63 -26.09 13.82
C PRO A 15 0.35 -25.31 13.52
N THR A 16 -0.63 -25.34 14.42
CA THR A 16 -1.89 -24.60 14.30
C THR A 16 -1.76 -23.13 14.71
N HIS A 17 -0.63 -22.71 15.28
CA HIS A 17 -0.38 -21.32 15.72
C HIS A 17 0.42 -20.50 14.70
N CYS A 18 0.32 -20.87 13.42
CA CYS A 18 0.82 -20.13 12.27
C CYS A 18 -0.11 -20.29 11.07
N PHE A 19 -0.05 -19.35 10.13
CA PHE A 19 -0.71 -19.47 8.83
C PHE A 19 0.31 -19.20 7.72
N GLY A 20 0.76 -20.27 7.05
CA GLY A 20 1.88 -20.20 6.13
C GLY A 20 3.16 -19.69 6.83
N PRO A 21 3.82 -18.62 6.34
CA PRO A 21 5.00 -18.06 6.98
C PRO A 21 4.67 -17.09 8.14
N LEU A 22 3.39 -16.79 8.39
CA LEU A 22 2.98 -15.79 9.37
C LEU A 22 2.78 -16.46 10.74
N LYS A 23 3.56 -16.01 11.72
CA LYS A 23 3.50 -16.48 13.12
C LYS A 23 3.60 -15.30 14.07
N ALA A 24 2.54 -15.04 14.83
CA ALA A 24 2.39 -13.91 15.74
C ALA A 24 2.56 -12.54 15.04
N VAL A 25 2.01 -12.41 13.82
CA VAL A 25 2.06 -11.16 13.05
C VAL A 25 0.79 -10.36 13.29
N THR A 26 0.92 -9.10 13.68
CA THR A 26 -0.23 -8.23 13.99
C THR A 26 -0.40 -7.17 12.92
N LEU A 27 -1.60 -7.08 12.35
CA LEU A 27 -2.02 -6.03 11.42
C LEU A 27 -2.97 -5.08 12.15
N ASP A 28 -2.64 -3.79 12.13
CA ASP A 28 -3.45 -2.73 12.74
C ASP A 28 -4.20 -1.91 11.68
N PHE A 29 -5.52 -1.97 11.71
CA PHE A 29 -6.37 -1.26 10.76
C PHE A 29 -6.79 0.09 11.35
N ALA A 30 -6.83 1.12 10.51
CA ALA A 30 -7.31 2.43 10.93
C ALA A 30 -8.83 2.40 11.14
N ARG A 31 -9.28 2.92 12.29
CA ARG A 31 -10.70 2.87 12.70
C ARG A 31 -11.59 3.79 11.85
N ASP A 32 -11.04 4.90 11.40
CA ASP A 32 -11.68 5.95 10.60
C ASP A 32 -11.57 5.70 9.09
N ARG A 33 -10.89 4.62 8.67
CA ARG A 33 -10.67 4.30 7.25
C ARG A 33 -11.29 2.96 6.89
N GLY A 34 -11.83 2.87 5.69
CA GLY A 34 -12.36 1.65 5.08
C GLY A 34 -11.41 0.98 4.11
N VAL A 35 -10.21 1.52 3.92
CA VAL A 35 -9.22 0.97 2.99
C VAL A 35 -7.89 0.78 3.71
N THR A 36 -7.28 -0.40 3.54
CA THR A 36 -5.95 -0.72 4.07
C THR A 36 -5.14 -1.47 3.02
N ALA A 37 -3.94 -0.98 2.73
CA ALA A 37 -2.98 -1.59 1.82
C ALA A 37 -1.93 -2.39 2.60
N LEU A 38 -1.65 -3.61 2.15
CA LEU A 38 -0.53 -4.43 2.56
C LEU A 38 0.60 -4.25 1.54
N VAL A 39 1.78 -3.85 2.01
CA VAL A 39 2.96 -3.55 1.18
C VAL A 39 4.17 -4.30 1.73
N GLY A 40 5.17 -4.55 0.89
CA GLY A 40 6.40 -5.23 1.27
C GLY A 40 6.96 -6.08 0.14
N GLU A 41 8.16 -6.63 0.34
CA GLU A 41 8.84 -7.45 -0.67
C GLU A 41 8.05 -8.71 -1.07
N SER A 42 8.41 -9.31 -2.20
CA SER A 42 7.85 -10.59 -2.61
C SER A 42 8.14 -11.68 -1.58
N GLY A 43 7.11 -12.43 -1.19
CA GLY A 43 7.25 -13.50 -0.19
C GLY A 43 7.21 -13.05 1.27
N THR A 44 6.92 -11.78 1.57
CA THR A 44 6.68 -11.30 2.96
C THR A 44 5.30 -11.67 3.52
N GLY A 45 4.48 -12.42 2.78
CA GLY A 45 3.22 -12.96 3.27
C GLY A 45 1.99 -12.06 3.09
N LYS A 46 2.03 -11.03 2.22
CA LYS A 46 0.86 -10.17 1.93
C LYS A 46 -0.36 -10.95 1.47
N SER A 47 -0.23 -11.78 0.44
CA SER A 47 -1.32 -12.65 -0.05
C SER A 47 -1.74 -13.65 1.02
N THR A 48 -0.79 -14.17 1.81
CA THR A 48 -1.08 -15.09 2.91
C THR A 48 -1.87 -14.42 4.05
N ALA A 49 -1.67 -13.14 4.30
CA ALA A 49 -2.47 -12.39 5.27
C ALA A 49 -3.91 -12.15 4.78
N LEU A 50 -4.10 -11.85 3.49
CA LEU A 50 -5.43 -11.80 2.88
C LEU A 50 -6.13 -13.17 2.94
N GLU A 51 -5.40 -14.24 2.65
CA GLU A 51 -5.91 -15.61 2.73
C GLU A 51 -6.29 -15.99 4.17
N ALA A 52 -5.47 -15.61 5.17
CA ALA A 52 -5.78 -15.83 6.58
C ALA A 52 -7.10 -15.14 6.97
N LEU A 53 -7.34 -13.90 6.52
CA LEU A 53 -8.62 -13.20 6.73
C LEU A 53 -9.78 -13.93 6.03
N ALA A 54 -9.58 -14.41 4.80
CA ALA A 54 -10.60 -15.13 4.05
C ALA A 54 -10.99 -16.44 4.74
N VAL A 55 -10.00 -17.24 5.17
CA VAL A 55 -10.19 -18.51 5.87
C VAL A 55 -10.91 -18.31 7.20
N LEU A 56 -10.47 -17.32 8.00
CA LEU A 56 -11.10 -16.88 9.24
C LEU A 56 -12.60 -16.65 9.06
N PHE A 57 -12.99 -15.75 8.16
CA PHE A 57 -14.38 -15.32 8.05
C PHE A 57 -15.24 -16.39 7.40
N ARG A 58 -14.69 -17.14 6.44
CA ARG A 58 -15.36 -18.31 5.88
C ARG A 58 -15.69 -19.34 6.95
N ASP A 59 -14.74 -19.66 7.82
CA ASP A 59 -14.93 -20.68 8.85
C ASP A 59 -15.96 -20.23 9.90
N LEU A 60 -15.97 -18.95 10.28
CA LEU A 60 -17.00 -18.36 11.15
C LEU A 60 -18.38 -18.34 10.47
N MET A 61 -18.47 -17.91 9.21
CA MET A 61 -19.74 -17.86 8.47
C MET A 61 -20.31 -19.26 8.19
N ALA A 62 -19.45 -20.28 8.05
CA ALA A 62 -19.86 -21.67 7.93
C ALA A 62 -20.19 -22.33 9.29
N GLY A 63 -20.07 -21.60 10.40
CA GLY A 63 -20.35 -22.10 11.75
C GLY A 63 -19.43 -23.25 12.17
N LYS A 64 -18.18 -23.26 11.71
CA LYS A 64 -17.24 -24.35 12.07
C LYS A 64 -16.95 -24.33 13.58
N PRO A 65 -16.95 -25.50 14.25
CA PRO A 65 -16.77 -25.58 15.69
C PRO A 65 -15.33 -25.26 16.15
N ALA A 66 -14.35 -25.34 15.25
CA ALA A 66 -12.96 -25.01 15.53
C ALA A 66 -12.33 -24.19 14.38
N PRO A 67 -11.42 -23.26 14.68
CA PRO A 67 -10.73 -22.45 13.68
C PRO A 67 -9.61 -23.25 13.00
N ALA A 68 -9.29 -22.93 11.75
CA ALA A 68 -8.20 -23.59 11.02
C ALA A 68 -6.79 -23.26 11.55
N PHE A 69 -6.64 -22.11 12.23
CA PHE A 69 -5.38 -21.66 12.82
C PHE A 69 -5.70 -20.70 13.99
N ALA A 70 -4.73 -20.49 14.89
CA ALA A 70 -4.88 -19.57 16.00
C ALA A 70 -4.82 -18.12 15.53
N TYR A 71 -5.69 -17.27 16.08
CA TYR A 71 -5.68 -15.84 15.79
C TYR A 71 -6.33 -15.03 16.90
N THR A 72 -6.05 -13.72 16.91
CA THR A 72 -6.84 -12.76 17.66
C THR A 72 -7.36 -11.70 16.69
N LEU A 73 -8.66 -11.43 16.76
CA LEU A 73 -9.31 -10.46 15.88
C LEU A 73 -10.10 -9.46 16.72
N THR A 74 -9.92 -8.16 16.46
CA THR A 74 -10.74 -7.08 16.99
C THR A 74 -11.35 -6.30 15.83
N TYR A 75 -12.66 -6.10 15.85
CA TYR A 75 -13.38 -5.41 14.79
C TYR A 75 -14.72 -4.84 15.30
N ARG A 76 -15.32 -3.95 14.51
CA ARG A 76 -16.62 -3.34 14.79
C ARG A 76 -17.68 -3.85 13.83
N ALA A 77 -18.83 -4.22 14.38
CA ALA A 77 -20.03 -4.60 13.67
C ALA A 77 -21.20 -3.73 14.17
N GLY A 78 -21.53 -2.68 13.42
CA GLY A 78 -22.49 -1.66 13.87
C GLY A 78 -21.98 -0.93 15.12
N GLU A 79 -22.79 -0.91 16.16
CA GLU A 79 -22.49 -0.30 17.47
C GLU A 79 -21.77 -1.27 18.43
N THR A 80 -21.44 -2.48 17.98
CA THR A 80 -20.76 -3.49 18.79
C THR A 80 -19.30 -3.64 18.35
N ARG A 81 -18.39 -3.59 19.30
CA ARG A 81 -16.98 -3.96 19.15
C ARG A 81 -16.81 -5.39 19.63
N LEU A 82 -16.21 -6.23 18.78
CA LEU A 82 -16.03 -7.66 19.01
C LEU A 82 -14.54 -7.98 19.10
N ARG A 83 -14.19 -8.83 20.05
CA ARG A 83 -12.87 -9.46 20.16
C ARG A 83 -13.06 -10.97 20.12
N ILE A 84 -12.35 -11.63 19.20
CA ILE A 84 -12.29 -13.08 19.08
C ILE A 84 -10.86 -13.51 19.38
N ASP A 85 -10.69 -14.37 20.38
CA ASP A 85 -9.46 -15.12 20.65
C ASP A 85 -9.69 -16.59 20.29
N ALA A 86 -9.13 -16.99 19.16
CA ALA A 86 -9.30 -18.29 18.55
C ALA A 86 -8.04 -19.16 18.72
N ASP A 87 -8.19 -20.33 19.32
CA ASP A 87 -7.10 -21.30 19.56
C ASP A 87 -7.60 -22.72 19.22
N PRO A 88 -7.14 -23.31 18.09
CA PRO A 88 -7.55 -24.65 17.67
C PRO A 88 -7.16 -25.77 18.66
N ASP A 89 -6.16 -25.54 19.51
CA ASP A 89 -5.64 -26.53 20.44
C ASP A 89 -6.35 -26.48 21.80
N ARG A 90 -7.31 -25.55 21.97
CA ARG A 90 -8.04 -25.32 23.22
C ARG A 90 -9.37 -26.08 23.22
N GLU A 91 -9.82 -26.53 24.40
CA GLU A 91 -11.11 -27.21 24.57
C GLU A 91 -12.31 -26.34 24.15
N ASP A 92 -12.23 -25.03 24.43
CA ASP A 92 -13.16 -24.01 23.96
C ASP A 92 -12.47 -23.17 22.87
N PRO A 93 -12.56 -23.52 21.57
CA PRO A 93 -11.70 -22.94 20.55
C PRO A 93 -11.95 -21.46 20.29
N TYR A 94 -13.13 -20.93 20.64
CA TYR A 94 -13.51 -19.54 20.38
C TYR A 94 -13.91 -18.81 21.66
N ARG A 95 -13.05 -17.92 22.14
CA ARG A 95 -13.39 -16.97 23.20
C ARG A 95 -13.78 -15.64 22.57
N ILE A 96 -15.06 -15.29 22.67
CA ILE A 96 -15.62 -14.08 22.06
C ILE A 96 -16.04 -13.12 23.17
N ALA A 97 -15.71 -11.84 23.02
CA ALA A 97 -16.15 -10.77 23.89
C ALA A 97 -16.77 -9.63 23.07
N ALA A 98 -17.84 -9.04 23.59
CA ALA A 98 -18.54 -7.91 23.00
C ALA A 98 -18.53 -6.69 23.93
N ALA A 99 -18.29 -5.51 23.38
CA ALA A 99 -18.32 -4.24 24.06
C ALA A 99 -19.02 -3.17 23.18
N PRO A 100 -19.55 -2.08 23.75
CA PRO A 100 -20.00 -0.93 22.96
C PRO A 100 -18.87 -0.36 22.08
N ALA A 101 -19.19 0.04 20.86
CA ALA A 101 -18.21 0.61 19.91
C ALA A 101 -17.62 1.97 20.35
N SER A 102 -18.25 2.63 21.32
CA SER A 102 -17.78 3.89 21.91
C SER A 102 -16.66 3.70 22.95
N GLU A 103 -16.37 2.47 23.38
CA GLU A 103 -15.33 2.22 24.38
C GLU A 103 -13.92 2.19 23.76
N ASP A 104 -13.10 3.15 24.19
CA ASP A 104 -11.66 3.19 23.92
C ASP A 104 -10.89 2.46 25.02
N GLY A 105 -10.15 1.40 24.65
CA GLY A 105 -9.35 0.61 25.59
C GLY A 105 -9.07 -0.83 25.13
N PRO A 106 -8.33 -1.63 25.92
CA PRO A 106 -8.24 -3.08 25.71
C PRO A 106 -9.66 -3.65 25.81
N ALA A 107 -10.04 -4.44 24.81
CA ALA A 107 -11.40 -4.97 24.65
C ALA A 107 -11.69 -6.09 25.67
N GLU A 108 -11.75 -5.74 26.95
CA GLU A 108 -12.36 -6.56 28.01
C GLU A 108 -13.88 -6.36 27.96
N GLY A 109 -14.47 -6.92 26.89
CA GLY A 109 -15.92 -6.93 26.73
C GLY A 109 -16.59 -8.01 27.58
N THR A 110 -17.92 -8.04 27.55
CA THR A 110 -18.71 -9.12 28.15
C THR A 110 -18.53 -10.40 27.31
N PRO A 111 -18.30 -11.57 27.92
CA PRO A 111 -18.24 -12.84 27.20
C PRO A 111 -19.50 -13.10 26.37
N LEU A 112 -19.32 -13.52 25.13
CA LEU A 112 -20.38 -13.82 24.18
C LEU A 112 -20.28 -15.28 23.74
N ALA A 113 -21.35 -16.06 23.93
CA ALA A 113 -21.37 -17.45 23.51
C ALA A 113 -21.30 -17.57 21.98
N LEU A 114 -20.53 -18.54 21.47
CA LEU A 114 -20.38 -18.78 20.03
C LEU A 114 -21.74 -18.98 19.32
N ALA A 115 -22.65 -19.74 19.91
CA ALA A 115 -23.99 -19.95 19.36
C ALA A 115 -24.73 -18.62 19.16
N HIS A 116 -24.74 -17.76 20.18
CA HIS A 116 -25.36 -16.44 20.07
C HIS A 116 -24.65 -15.53 19.06
N PHE A 117 -23.32 -15.61 18.97
CA PHE A 117 -22.55 -14.88 17.97
C PHE A 117 -22.92 -15.28 16.53
N LEU A 118 -23.10 -16.58 16.28
CA LEU A 118 -23.45 -17.12 14.96
C LEU A 118 -24.94 -16.91 14.61
N ASP A 119 -25.83 -17.08 15.59
CA ASP A 119 -27.29 -17.02 15.41
C ASP A 119 -27.85 -15.59 15.36
N ALA A 120 -27.02 -14.56 15.55
CA ALA A 120 -27.40 -13.14 15.54
C ALA A 120 -27.82 -12.62 14.14
N GLY A 121 -28.34 -13.46 13.25
CA GLY A 121 -28.83 -13.09 11.92
C GLY A 121 -27.76 -12.44 11.03
N GLY A 122 -26.48 -12.77 11.26
CA GLY A 122 -25.35 -12.16 10.57
C GLY A 122 -25.00 -10.74 11.02
N ALA A 123 -25.56 -10.23 12.13
CA ALA A 123 -25.28 -8.89 12.63
C ALA A 123 -23.80 -8.67 13.01
N PHE A 124 -23.13 -9.73 13.46
CA PHE A 124 -21.74 -9.69 13.91
C PHE A 124 -20.72 -10.14 12.86
N LEU A 125 -21.17 -10.60 11.69
CA LEU A 125 -20.31 -11.08 10.62
C LEU A 125 -20.38 -10.14 9.40
N PRO A 126 -19.38 -10.16 8.49
CA PRO A 126 -19.52 -9.46 7.24
C PRO A 126 -20.73 -10.00 6.48
N ARG A 127 -21.51 -9.11 5.86
CA ARG A 127 -22.66 -9.53 5.03
C ARG A 127 -22.23 -10.38 3.86
N ARG A 128 -21.11 -9.99 3.23
CA ARG A 128 -20.42 -10.77 2.20
C ARG A 128 -18.92 -10.67 2.41
N LEU A 129 -18.25 -11.80 2.20
CA LEU A 129 -16.81 -11.89 2.02
C LEU A 129 -16.53 -11.97 0.51
N ILE A 130 -15.86 -10.96 -0.03
CA ILE A 130 -15.54 -10.87 -1.46
C ILE A 130 -14.04 -10.84 -1.60
N GLY A 131 -13.52 -11.56 -2.58
CA GLY A 131 -12.11 -11.42 -2.89
C GLY A 131 -11.78 -11.64 -4.35
N TYR A 132 -10.57 -11.22 -4.67
CA TYR A 132 -10.05 -11.16 -6.03
C TYR A 132 -8.53 -11.33 -5.99
N SER A 133 -7.97 -12.03 -6.97
CA SER A 133 -6.51 -12.15 -7.15
C SER A 133 -6.18 -12.14 -8.64
N SER A 134 -5.19 -11.33 -9.03
CA SER A 134 -4.81 -11.14 -10.44
C SER A 134 -3.86 -12.23 -10.99
N GLY A 135 -3.51 -13.26 -10.21
CA GLY A 135 -2.51 -14.27 -10.59
C GLY A 135 -3.06 -15.58 -11.16
N THR A 136 -2.20 -16.36 -11.85
CA THR A 136 -2.47 -17.72 -12.34
C THR A 136 -2.58 -18.79 -11.25
N ASN A 137 -2.58 -18.39 -9.98
CA ASN A 137 -2.76 -19.31 -8.87
C ASN A 137 -4.25 -19.31 -8.51
N PRO A 138 -5.06 -20.29 -8.97
CA PRO A 138 -6.49 -20.35 -8.67
C PRO A 138 -6.65 -20.81 -7.22
N ARG A 139 -6.23 -20.01 -6.25
CA ARG A 139 -6.23 -20.38 -4.83
C ARG A 139 -7.20 -19.58 -3.96
N PRO A 140 -8.03 -18.72 -4.55
CA PRO A 140 -9.30 -18.43 -3.92
C PRO A 140 -10.43 -18.67 -4.92
N ARG A 141 -10.61 -19.89 -5.43
CA ARG A 141 -11.89 -20.26 -6.10
C ARG A 141 -12.90 -20.87 -5.13
N ASP A 142 -12.43 -21.40 -4.00
CA ASP A 142 -13.25 -22.18 -3.06
C ASP A 142 -13.81 -21.36 -1.88
N VAL A 143 -13.64 -20.04 -1.88
CA VAL A 143 -14.07 -19.15 -0.78
C VAL A 143 -15.04 -18.05 -1.26
N PHE A 144 -15.38 -18.02 -2.54
CA PHE A 144 -16.23 -16.98 -3.11
C PHE A 144 -17.57 -17.56 -3.52
N GLU A 145 -18.66 -16.84 -3.23
CA GLU A 145 -19.86 -17.05 -4.03
C GLU A 145 -19.51 -16.76 -5.50
N PRO A 146 -19.67 -17.73 -6.41
CA PRO A 146 -19.68 -17.42 -7.82
C PRO A 146 -21.01 -16.72 -8.09
N GLY A 147 -21.09 -15.44 -7.78
CA GLY A 147 -22.01 -14.57 -8.49
C GLY A 147 -21.63 -14.71 -9.96
N ARG A 148 -22.46 -15.41 -10.73
CA ARG A 148 -22.34 -15.57 -12.19
C ARG A 148 -21.82 -14.26 -12.78
N PHE A 149 -20.57 -14.26 -13.23
CA PHE A 149 -20.10 -13.24 -14.14
C PHE A 149 -20.76 -13.53 -15.49
N GLU A 150 -22.00 -13.06 -15.67
CA GLU A 150 -22.57 -12.84 -17.00
C GLU A 150 -21.98 -11.54 -17.55
N GLY A 151 -20.70 -11.60 -17.89
CA GLY A 151 -20.12 -10.76 -18.93
C GLY A 151 -19.51 -11.75 -19.91
N ALA A 152 -19.99 -11.75 -21.15
CA ALA A 152 -19.47 -12.61 -22.20
C ALA A 152 -17.93 -12.62 -22.18
N PRO A 153 -17.27 -13.75 -22.49
CA PRO A 153 -15.83 -13.75 -22.74
C PRO A 153 -15.59 -12.84 -23.94
N ASP A 154 -15.25 -11.59 -23.64
CA ASP A 154 -14.87 -10.61 -24.63
C ASP A 154 -13.37 -10.82 -24.84
N ASP A 155 -13.04 -11.82 -25.66
CA ASP A 155 -11.67 -12.22 -26.01
C ASP A 155 -10.87 -11.05 -26.62
N ALA A 156 -11.54 -9.94 -26.96
CA ALA A 156 -10.97 -8.69 -27.46
C ALA A 156 -10.48 -7.71 -26.37
N ALA A 157 -10.81 -7.92 -25.09
CA ALA A 157 -10.42 -6.99 -24.04
C ALA A 157 -8.93 -7.14 -23.66
N SER A 158 -8.27 -6.04 -23.28
CA SER A 158 -6.92 -6.11 -22.71
C SER A 158 -6.96 -6.68 -21.28
N ASP A 159 -5.83 -7.18 -20.79
CA ASP A 159 -5.70 -7.62 -19.39
C ASP A 159 -6.06 -6.50 -18.39
N SER A 160 -5.78 -5.24 -18.77
CA SER A 160 -6.16 -4.07 -17.96
C SER A 160 -7.68 -3.90 -17.88
N GLU A 161 -8.40 -4.05 -18.99
CA GLU A 161 -9.86 -3.93 -19.01
C GLU A 161 -10.54 -5.10 -18.30
N ARG A 162 -9.98 -6.32 -18.41
CA ARG A 162 -10.40 -7.46 -17.59
C ARG A 162 -10.21 -7.19 -16.11
N GLN A 163 -9.04 -6.70 -15.70
CA GLN A 163 -8.71 -6.35 -14.32
C GLN A 163 -9.69 -5.29 -13.76
N LYS A 164 -9.86 -4.18 -14.49
CA LYS A 164 -10.79 -3.11 -14.10
C LYS A 164 -12.21 -3.63 -13.94
N ARG A 165 -12.70 -4.41 -14.91
CA ARG A 165 -14.07 -4.98 -14.84
C ARG A 165 -14.22 -5.97 -13.69
N ALA A 166 -13.20 -6.76 -13.38
CA ALA A 166 -13.24 -7.69 -12.25
C ALA A 166 -13.27 -6.95 -10.91
N VAL A 167 -12.39 -5.96 -10.71
CA VAL A 167 -12.36 -5.14 -9.50
C VAL A 167 -13.66 -4.34 -9.38
N LEU A 168 -14.08 -3.61 -10.42
CA LEU A 168 -15.32 -2.85 -10.41
C LEU A 168 -16.56 -3.74 -10.26
N GLY A 169 -16.54 -4.95 -10.82
CA GLY A 169 -17.60 -5.95 -10.66
C GLY A 169 -17.71 -6.44 -9.22
N ALA A 170 -16.59 -6.75 -8.59
CA ALA A 170 -16.51 -7.11 -7.17
C ALA A 170 -17.03 -5.98 -6.28
N LEU A 171 -16.67 -4.73 -6.59
CA LEU A 171 -17.20 -3.55 -5.90
C LEU A 171 -18.72 -3.40 -6.16
N ARG A 172 -19.20 -3.46 -7.41
CA ARG A 172 -20.65 -3.35 -7.71
C ARG A 172 -21.48 -4.40 -6.96
N HIS A 173 -21.00 -5.64 -6.84
CA HIS A 173 -21.69 -6.68 -6.06
C HIS A 173 -21.69 -6.44 -4.55
N ALA A 174 -20.75 -5.64 -4.06
CA ALA A 174 -20.73 -5.17 -2.67
C ALA A 174 -21.42 -3.81 -2.49
N ALA A 175 -22.29 -3.36 -3.42
CA ALA A 175 -23.04 -2.10 -3.33
C ALA A 175 -24.00 -2.03 -2.12
N GLU A 176 -24.27 -3.16 -1.46
CA GLU A 176 -24.90 -3.20 -0.14
C GLU A 176 -23.84 -2.92 0.93
N GLY A 177 -24.13 -2.12 1.96
CA GLY A 177 -23.13 -1.83 3.01
C GLY A 177 -22.78 -3.06 3.87
N GLY A 178 -21.61 -3.06 4.53
CA GLY A 178 -21.24 -4.06 5.53
C GLY A 178 -20.45 -5.27 5.03
N ASN A 179 -19.68 -5.11 3.96
CA ASN A 179 -18.88 -6.19 3.37
C ASN A 179 -17.41 -6.12 3.78
N LEU A 180 -16.73 -7.27 3.69
CA LEU A 180 -15.28 -7.36 3.73
C LEU A 180 -14.76 -7.73 2.32
N VAL A 181 -13.92 -6.87 1.75
CA VAL A 181 -13.37 -7.03 0.40
C VAL A 181 -11.86 -7.23 0.49
N LEU A 182 -11.35 -8.31 -0.10
CA LEU A 182 -9.94 -8.72 -0.06
C LEU A 182 -9.37 -8.77 -1.48
N LEU A 183 -8.46 -7.86 -1.83
CA LEU A 183 -7.94 -7.75 -3.20
C LEU A 183 -6.43 -8.02 -3.25
N ASP A 184 -5.99 -9.04 -3.97
CA ASP A 184 -4.58 -9.35 -4.17
C ASP A 184 -4.11 -8.88 -5.56
N GLY A 185 -3.25 -7.87 -5.60
CA GLY A 185 -2.79 -7.24 -6.82
C GLY A 185 -3.91 -6.59 -7.66
N PRO A 186 -4.80 -5.75 -7.08
CA PRO A 186 -5.86 -5.07 -7.84
C PRO A 186 -5.32 -4.12 -8.91
N ASP A 187 -4.05 -3.74 -8.83
CA ASP A 187 -3.33 -2.81 -9.70
C ASP A 187 -2.31 -3.46 -10.64
N SER A 188 -2.10 -4.78 -10.60
CA SER A 188 -1.03 -5.48 -11.35
C SER A 188 -1.04 -5.24 -12.85
N HIS A 189 -2.23 -5.04 -13.44
CA HIS A 189 -2.41 -4.79 -14.88
C HIS A 189 -2.98 -3.39 -15.17
N LEU A 190 -3.07 -2.54 -14.16
CA LEU A 190 -3.57 -1.17 -14.35
C LEU A 190 -2.48 -0.29 -14.94
N TYR A 191 -2.89 0.60 -15.84
CA TYR A 191 -2.00 1.66 -16.31
C TYR A 191 -1.64 2.60 -15.15
N PRO A 192 -0.42 3.19 -15.08
CA PRO A 192 0.01 4.06 -13.98
C PRO A 192 -0.98 5.14 -13.54
N ARG A 193 -1.69 5.76 -14.50
CA ARG A 193 -2.74 6.75 -14.22
C ARG A 193 -3.89 6.18 -13.38
N ASP A 194 -4.27 4.94 -13.63
CA ASP A 194 -5.34 4.27 -12.87
C ASP A 194 -4.86 3.85 -11.48
N CYS A 195 -3.61 3.40 -11.34
CA CYS A 195 -3.00 3.11 -10.03
C CYS A 195 -3.06 4.33 -9.10
N ALA A 196 -2.77 5.52 -9.65
CA ALA A 196 -2.73 6.77 -8.88
C ALA A 196 -4.09 7.18 -8.29
N THR A 197 -5.21 6.69 -8.84
CA THR A 197 -6.57 7.01 -8.39
C THR A 197 -7.30 5.82 -7.79
N LEU A 198 -6.63 4.67 -7.66
CA LEU A 198 -7.25 3.43 -7.21
C LEU A 198 -7.74 3.54 -5.77
N SER A 199 -6.93 4.09 -4.87
CA SER A 199 -7.28 4.25 -3.45
C SER A 199 -8.54 5.08 -3.25
N ASP A 200 -8.68 6.19 -3.97
CA ASP A 200 -9.85 7.06 -3.94
C ASP A 200 -11.11 6.33 -4.40
N ARG A 201 -11.00 5.54 -5.48
CA ARG A 201 -12.11 4.70 -5.98
C ARG A 201 -12.52 3.65 -4.96
N LEU A 202 -11.54 3.01 -4.31
CA LEU A 202 -11.78 2.02 -3.23
C LEU A 202 -12.39 2.69 -1.98
N ALA A 203 -11.94 3.87 -1.60
CA ALA A 203 -12.45 4.60 -0.43
C ALA A 203 -13.88 5.09 -0.64
N ALA A 204 -14.18 5.63 -1.82
CA ALA A 204 -15.53 5.99 -2.23
C ALA A 204 -16.47 4.77 -2.13
N PHE A 205 -15.97 3.59 -2.51
CA PHE A 205 -16.71 2.35 -2.40
C PHE A 205 -16.91 1.86 -0.96
N ALA A 206 -15.87 1.95 -0.12
CA ALA A 206 -15.93 1.52 1.28
C ALA A 206 -16.96 2.31 2.12
N GLY A 207 -17.54 3.36 1.54
CA GLY A 207 -18.63 4.13 2.14
C GLY A 207 -18.13 5.18 3.12
N GLU A 208 -16.88 5.64 2.98
CA GLU A 208 -16.33 6.74 3.79
C GLU A 208 -17.13 8.06 3.66
N SER A 209 -18.10 8.16 2.73
CA SER A 209 -18.81 9.41 2.39
C SER A 209 -20.34 9.32 2.25
N ILE A 210 -21.01 8.18 2.54
CA ILE A 210 -22.46 8.04 2.29
C ILE A 210 -23.24 7.78 3.59
N ALA A 211 -24.01 8.78 4.03
CA ALA A 211 -24.90 8.67 5.18
C ALA A 211 -25.95 7.56 4.97
N GLY A 212 -26.14 6.71 5.99
CA GLY A 212 -27.17 5.66 6.01
C GLY A 212 -26.76 4.29 5.47
N ARG A 213 -25.50 4.11 5.01
CA ARG A 213 -25.00 2.80 4.56
C ARG A 213 -24.00 2.23 5.58
N ALA A 214 -24.19 0.96 5.96
CA ALA A 214 -23.22 0.27 6.82
C ALA A 214 -21.84 0.26 6.12
N PRO A 215 -20.77 0.70 6.79
CA PRO A 215 -19.49 0.85 6.11
C PRO A 215 -18.88 -0.52 5.82
N SER A 216 -18.23 -0.63 4.66
CA SER A 216 -17.44 -1.80 4.28
C SER A 216 -15.97 -1.59 4.66
N HIS A 217 -15.21 -2.68 4.69
CA HIS A 217 -13.76 -2.64 4.83
C HIS A 217 -13.11 -3.35 3.65
N ILE A 218 -12.08 -2.72 3.08
CA ILE A 218 -11.30 -3.22 1.96
C ILE A 218 -9.87 -3.37 2.44
N VAL A 219 -9.32 -4.57 2.29
CA VAL A 219 -7.90 -4.84 2.50
C VAL A 219 -7.33 -5.31 1.18
N PHE A 220 -6.24 -4.71 0.72
CA PHE A 220 -5.61 -5.10 -0.53
C PHE A 220 -4.11 -5.20 -0.43
N ALA A 221 -3.51 -6.12 -1.19
CA ALA A 221 -2.07 -6.24 -1.33
C ALA A 221 -1.63 -5.60 -2.65
N THR A 222 -0.56 -4.80 -2.59
CA THR A 222 0.01 -4.16 -3.77
C THR A 222 1.53 -4.20 -3.76
N HIS A 223 2.10 -4.18 -4.95
CA HIS A 223 3.52 -4.00 -5.23
C HIS A 223 3.81 -2.66 -5.94
N GLN A 224 2.79 -1.81 -6.14
CA GLN A 224 2.87 -0.60 -6.95
C GLN A 224 3.10 0.65 -6.07
N PRO A 225 4.28 1.29 -6.15
CA PRO A 225 4.55 2.52 -5.39
C PRO A 225 3.57 3.64 -5.69
N ILE A 226 3.08 3.71 -6.92
CA ILE A 226 2.13 4.72 -7.38
C ILE A 226 0.81 4.63 -6.60
N THR A 227 0.29 3.43 -6.38
CA THR A 227 -0.92 3.22 -5.58
C THR A 227 -0.68 3.64 -4.13
N VAL A 228 0.47 3.27 -3.58
CA VAL A 228 0.81 3.56 -2.18
C VAL A 228 1.02 5.05 -1.92
N ALA A 229 1.56 5.80 -2.89
CA ALA A 229 1.79 7.23 -2.80
C ALA A 229 0.53 8.09 -2.67
N SER A 230 -0.66 7.50 -2.81
CA SER A 230 -1.94 8.18 -2.57
C SER A 230 -2.50 7.96 -1.16
N LEU A 231 -1.92 7.05 -0.38
CA LEU A 231 -2.44 6.61 0.92
C LEU A 231 -1.80 7.35 2.11
N LEU A 232 -2.59 7.51 3.17
CA LEU A 232 -2.06 7.93 4.47
C LEU A 232 -1.36 6.75 5.19
N LYS A 233 -0.47 7.04 6.13
CA LYS A 233 0.28 5.98 6.85
C LYS A 233 -0.65 5.04 7.62
N GLU A 234 -1.79 5.52 8.11
CA GLU A 234 -2.78 4.71 8.82
C GLU A 234 -3.45 3.68 7.90
N GLN A 235 -3.45 3.92 6.58
CA GLN A 235 -3.99 3.03 5.56
C GLN A 235 -2.95 2.04 5.02
N VAL A 236 -1.71 2.03 5.53
CA VAL A 236 -0.63 1.18 5.00
C VAL A 236 -0.07 0.31 6.10
N GLN A 237 0.10 -0.97 5.80
CA GLN A 237 0.81 -1.95 6.62
C GLN A 237 1.95 -2.57 5.83
N ILE A 238 3.17 -2.37 6.30
CA ILE A 238 4.40 -2.85 5.67
C ILE A 238 4.78 -4.17 6.32
N LEU A 239 4.72 -5.26 5.57
CA LEU A 239 5.18 -6.58 5.98
C LEU A 239 6.65 -6.74 5.59
N ARG A 240 7.52 -6.93 6.58
CA ARG A 240 8.96 -7.15 6.38
C ARG A 240 9.41 -8.45 7.02
N ARG A 241 10.43 -9.07 6.43
CA ARG A 241 11.16 -10.16 7.09
C ARG A 241 12.22 -9.56 8.00
N THR A 242 12.30 -10.03 9.23
CA THR A 242 13.35 -9.62 10.16
C THR A 242 14.70 -10.12 9.64
N PRO A 243 15.74 -9.27 9.49
CA PRO A 243 17.05 -9.72 9.06
C PRO A 243 17.61 -10.83 9.96
N GLY A 244 18.16 -11.89 9.36
CA GLY A 244 18.75 -13.01 10.09
C GLY A 244 17.74 -13.95 10.78
N ALA A 245 16.44 -13.66 10.75
CA ALA A 245 15.39 -14.54 11.27
C ALA A 245 14.35 -14.85 10.19
N ARG A 246 13.67 -15.99 10.31
CA ARG A 246 12.55 -16.35 9.42
C ARG A 246 11.22 -15.72 9.89
N ARG A 247 11.30 -14.67 10.71
CA ARG A 247 10.14 -13.99 11.29
C ARG A 247 9.69 -12.87 10.36
N ILE A 248 8.37 -12.69 10.27
CA ILE A 248 7.75 -11.58 9.56
C ILE A 248 7.14 -10.68 10.62
N ASP A 249 7.33 -9.38 10.48
CA ASP A 249 6.67 -8.37 11.31
C ASP A 249 5.91 -7.40 10.38
N ALA A 250 4.90 -6.73 10.93
CA ALA A 250 4.12 -5.72 10.23
C ALA A 250 4.14 -4.41 11.00
N ALA A 251 4.25 -3.30 10.28
CA ALA A 251 4.27 -1.96 10.86
C ALA A 251 3.71 -0.92 9.89
N ARG A 252 3.18 0.18 10.43
CA ARG A 252 2.80 1.34 9.63
C ARG A 252 4.03 2.13 9.17
N PRO A 253 3.95 2.86 8.05
CA PRO A 253 4.95 3.86 7.71
C PRO A 253 5.12 4.90 8.82
N ILE A 254 6.34 5.40 8.99
CA ILE A 254 6.67 6.48 9.92
C ILE A 254 6.10 7.80 9.37
N ILE A 255 6.30 8.03 8.07
CA ILE A 255 5.88 9.23 7.36
C ILE A 255 4.73 8.87 6.41
N ASN A 256 3.79 9.80 6.22
CA ASN A 256 2.67 9.64 5.29
C ASN A 256 3.18 9.45 3.84
N PRO A 257 2.86 8.33 3.17
CA PRO A 257 3.21 8.14 1.76
C PRO A 257 2.58 9.22 0.87
N ARG A 258 1.32 9.59 1.17
CA ARG A 258 0.64 10.72 0.55
C ARG A 258 1.43 12.01 0.75
N GLY A 259 1.88 12.58 -0.36
CA GLY A 259 2.65 13.83 -0.40
C GLY A 259 4.17 13.64 -0.55
N MET A 260 4.69 12.41 -0.46
CA MET A 260 6.13 12.14 -0.70
C MET A 260 6.51 12.19 -2.19
N GLY A 261 5.54 12.05 -3.09
CA GLY A 261 5.80 11.74 -4.50
C GLY A 261 6.29 10.30 -4.69
N PHE A 262 6.29 9.82 -5.95
CA PHE A 262 6.60 8.41 -6.25
C PHE A 262 8.05 8.04 -5.93
N ALA A 263 8.99 8.94 -6.22
CA ALA A 263 10.41 8.72 -5.91
C ALA A 263 10.64 8.66 -4.40
N GLY A 264 10.01 9.53 -3.61
CA GLY A 264 10.11 9.52 -2.16
C GLY A 264 9.53 8.25 -1.54
N VAL A 265 8.40 7.75 -2.06
CA VAL A 265 7.84 6.47 -1.61
C VAL A 265 8.78 5.30 -1.92
N LEU A 266 9.39 5.27 -3.11
CA LEU A 266 10.35 4.23 -3.49
C LEU A 266 11.56 4.18 -2.55
N THR A 267 12.10 5.34 -2.18
CA THR A 267 13.29 5.43 -1.31
C THR A 267 12.98 5.51 0.18
N SER A 268 11.69 5.55 0.56
CA SER A 268 11.25 5.46 1.94
C SER A 268 11.34 4.03 2.47
N GLU A 269 11.09 3.86 3.77
CA GLU A 269 11.02 2.54 4.39
C GLU A 269 9.94 1.63 3.78
N VAL A 270 8.96 2.17 3.04
CA VAL A 270 7.85 1.41 2.45
C VAL A 270 8.33 0.41 1.40
N PHE A 271 9.26 0.82 0.54
CA PHE A 271 9.85 -0.02 -0.52
C PHE A 271 11.36 -0.24 -0.36
N ASP A 272 12.02 0.55 0.49
CA ASP A 272 13.41 0.37 0.91
C ASP A 272 14.41 0.31 -0.26
N HIS A 273 14.17 1.09 -1.33
CA HIS A 273 15.15 1.23 -2.40
C HIS A 273 16.23 2.26 -2.03
N ALA A 274 17.49 1.88 -2.24
CA ALA A 274 18.63 2.77 -2.02
C ALA A 274 18.64 4.02 -2.93
N SER A 275 17.97 3.96 -4.08
CA SER A 275 17.88 5.05 -5.05
C SER A 275 16.67 4.87 -5.95
N CYS A 276 16.13 5.98 -6.45
CA CYS A 276 15.15 6.00 -7.54
C CYS A 276 15.80 5.95 -8.94
N LEU A 277 17.13 5.94 -9.01
CA LEU A 277 17.91 5.85 -10.24
C LEU A 277 18.24 4.40 -10.61
N ASP A 278 18.46 4.15 -11.89
CA ASP A 278 19.04 2.90 -12.36
C ASP A 278 20.49 2.75 -11.88
N ARG A 279 20.99 1.50 -11.82
CA ARG A 279 22.31 1.21 -11.26
C ARG A 279 23.46 1.92 -12.00
N PRO A 280 23.53 1.91 -13.35
CA PRO A 280 24.54 2.68 -14.08
C PRO A 280 24.56 4.16 -13.68
N THR A 281 23.41 4.83 -13.73
CA THR A 281 23.30 6.25 -13.37
C THR A 281 23.69 6.49 -11.90
N GLN A 282 23.28 5.62 -10.99
CA GLN A 282 23.68 5.70 -9.58
C GLN A 282 25.19 5.57 -9.39
N GLN A 283 25.86 4.68 -10.14
CA GLN A 283 27.32 4.52 -10.10
C GLN A 283 28.03 5.75 -10.66
N ASP A 284 27.51 6.34 -11.73
CA ASP A 284 28.03 7.58 -12.30
C ASP A 284 27.92 8.73 -11.29
N VAL A 285 26.77 8.91 -10.64
CA VAL A 285 26.57 9.92 -9.57
C VAL A 285 27.52 9.69 -8.40
N ALA A 286 27.67 8.44 -7.93
CA ALA A 286 28.59 8.11 -6.85
C ALA A 286 30.05 8.42 -7.22
N THR A 287 30.44 8.13 -8.46
CA THR A 287 31.79 8.42 -8.97
C THR A 287 32.00 9.92 -9.13
N LEU A 288 31.00 10.65 -9.64
CA LEU A 288 31.01 12.10 -9.75
C LEU A 288 31.22 12.74 -8.37
N HIS A 289 30.48 12.31 -7.35
CA HIS A 289 30.63 12.81 -5.98
C HIS A 289 32.02 12.52 -5.41
N ARG A 290 32.53 11.29 -5.59
CA ARG A 290 33.86 10.88 -5.12
C ARG A 290 34.97 11.72 -5.76
N LEU A 291 34.92 11.94 -7.07
CA LEU A 291 35.92 12.76 -7.77
C LEU A 291 35.78 14.25 -7.42
N SER A 292 34.56 14.77 -7.31
CA SER A 292 34.32 16.18 -6.96
C SER A 292 34.72 16.53 -5.52
N ALA A 293 34.81 15.53 -4.63
CA ALA A 293 35.24 15.71 -3.24
C ALA A 293 36.76 15.68 -3.04
N ARG A 294 37.55 15.32 -4.07
CA ARG A 294 39.02 15.32 -4.00
C ARG A 294 39.56 16.73 -4.21
N THR A 295 40.58 17.10 -3.42
CA THR A 295 41.27 18.38 -3.53
C THR A 295 42.17 18.46 -4.77
N GLU A 296 42.74 17.32 -5.18
CA GLU A 296 43.60 17.21 -6.35
C GLU A 296 43.17 16.02 -7.22
N LEU A 297 43.08 16.26 -8.52
CA LEU A 297 42.68 15.32 -9.56
C LEU A 297 43.77 15.24 -10.62
N ASP A 298 44.16 14.03 -11.01
CA ASP A 298 45.06 13.83 -12.14
C ASP A 298 44.35 14.07 -13.49
N GLU A 299 45.10 14.09 -14.61
CA GLU A 299 44.51 14.36 -15.92
C GLU A 299 43.46 13.33 -16.35
N ALA A 300 43.64 12.06 -15.97
CA ALA A 300 42.70 10.99 -16.29
C ALA A 300 41.40 11.17 -15.50
N GLU A 301 41.51 11.50 -14.21
CA GLU A 301 40.39 11.80 -13.32
C GLU A 301 39.65 13.08 -13.75
N GLN A 302 40.36 14.12 -14.17
CA GLN A 302 39.75 15.33 -14.73
C GLN A 302 38.99 15.03 -16.03
N SER A 303 39.56 14.19 -16.90
CA SER A 303 38.90 13.74 -18.13
C SER A 303 37.65 12.93 -17.82
N GLN A 304 37.75 11.99 -16.88
CA GLN A 304 36.61 11.18 -16.41
C GLN A 304 35.52 12.04 -15.78
N LEU A 305 35.90 13.05 -14.99
CA LEU A 305 34.97 13.99 -14.36
C LEU A 305 34.19 14.81 -15.41
N ARG A 306 34.87 15.32 -16.44
CA ARG A 306 34.22 16.01 -17.57
C ARG A 306 33.25 15.09 -18.31
N ALA A 307 33.67 13.86 -18.61
CA ALA A 307 32.82 12.88 -19.27
C ALA A 307 31.60 12.48 -18.40
N LEU A 308 31.76 12.39 -17.08
CA LEU A 308 30.66 12.13 -16.14
C LEU A 308 29.66 13.29 -16.13
N ARG A 309 30.13 14.54 -16.03
CA ARG A 309 29.26 15.72 -16.05
C ARG A 309 28.43 15.76 -17.33
N HIS A 310 29.06 15.62 -18.49
CA HIS A 310 28.37 15.59 -19.78
C HIS A 310 27.37 14.42 -19.90
N ARG A 311 27.66 13.25 -19.30
CA ARG A 311 26.70 12.13 -19.31
C ARG A 311 25.50 12.35 -18.39
N LEU A 312 25.70 13.04 -17.27
CA LEU A 312 24.67 13.31 -16.27
C LEU A 312 23.88 14.59 -16.57
N GLU A 313 24.40 15.44 -17.45
CA GLU A 313 23.77 16.64 -17.99
C GLU A 313 22.41 16.31 -18.62
N GLY A 314 21.40 17.15 -18.37
CA GLY A 314 20.06 17.00 -18.94
C GLY A 314 19.21 15.85 -18.38
N LEU A 315 19.78 14.93 -17.56
CA LEU A 315 19.02 13.79 -17.01
C LEU A 315 18.09 14.15 -15.84
N GLY A 316 18.11 15.41 -15.36
CA GLY A 316 17.08 15.98 -14.50
C GLY A 316 16.98 15.47 -13.05
N PHE A 317 17.81 14.51 -12.63
CA PHE A 317 17.80 13.93 -11.29
C PHE A 317 18.62 14.70 -10.24
N ASN A 318 19.46 15.66 -10.65
CA ASN A 318 20.13 16.58 -9.72
C ASN A 318 19.14 17.48 -8.96
N PHE A 319 17.86 17.39 -9.28
CA PHE A 319 16.78 18.27 -8.82
C PHE A 319 15.56 17.51 -8.31
N ALA A 320 15.75 16.28 -7.80
CA ALA A 320 14.67 15.51 -7.19
C ALA A 320 14.12 16.25 -5.95
N SER A 321 13.28 17.25 -6.19
CA SER A 321 12.42 17.90 -5.21
C SER A 321 11.03 17.27 -5.30
N ALA A 322 10.32 17.27 -4.17
CA ALA A 322 8.92 16.87 -4.12
C ALA A 322 8.00 17.84 -4.90
N ASP A 323 8.46 19.06 -5.19
CA ASP A 323 7.73 20.07 -5.95
C ASP A 323 8.25 20.19 -7.40
N PRO A 324 7.41 19.91 -8.42
CA PRO A 324 7.77 20.10 -9.83
C PRO A 324 8.29 21.51 -10.16
N LEU A 325 7.78 22.55 -9.49
CA LEU A 325 8.20 23.94 -9.71
C LEU A 325 9.59 24.21 -9.13
N GLU A 326 9.90 23.60 -7.99
CA GLU A 326 11.24 23.66 -7.41
C GLU A 326 12.24 22.85 -8.25
N GLN A 327 11.82 21.69 -8.76
CA GLN A 327 12.63 20.90 -9.70
C GLN A 327 12.94 21.70 -10.98
N ASP A 328 11.92 22.30 -11.61
CA ASP A 328 12.11 23.11 -12.80
C ASP A 328 12.97 24.36 -12.52
N TYR A 329 12.85 24.95 -11.32
CA TYR A 329 13.70 26.05 -10.88
C TYR A 329 15.16 25.63 -10.71
N LEU A 330 15.42 24.50 -10.05
CA LEU A 330 16.77 24.02 -9.83
C LEU A 330 17.42 23.55 -11.16
N ARG A 331 16.63 22.95 -12.08
CA ARG A 331 17.06 22.63 -13.44
C ARG A 331 17.47 23.89 -14.19
N ALA A 332 16.58 24.88 -14.26
CA ALA A 332 16.88 26.17 -14.88
C ALA A 332 18.12 26.83 -14.27
N ARG A 333 18.36 26.64 -12.97
CA ARG A 333 19.54 27.17 -12.27
C ARG A 333 20.84 26.42 -12.62
N PHE A 334 20.79 25.12 -12.85
CA PHE A 334 21.95 24.33 -13.23
C PHE A 334 22.32 24.52 -14.70
N ASP A 335 21.35 24.57 -15.60
CA ASP A 335 21.57 24.85 -17.02
C ASP A 335 22.25 26.23 -17.19
N LEU A 336 21.90 27.20 -16.34
CA LEU A 336 22.55 28.52 -16.30
C LEU A 336 23.97 28.52 -15.70
N ALA A 337 24.37 27.45 -15.01
CA ALA A 337 25.68 27.34 -14.37
C ALA A 337 26.76 26.73 -15.27
N GLU A 338 26.38 26.13 -16.41
CA GLU A 338 27.35 25.58 -17.39
C GLU A 338 28.23 26.66 -18.05
N ASP A 339 27.70 27.86 -18.21
CA ASP A 339 28.43 29.03 -18.73
C ASP A 339 29.33 29.71 -17.69
N VAL A 340 29.42 29.17 -16.47
CA VAL A 340 30.10 29.79 -15.34
C VAL A 340 31.32 28.96 -14.91
N PRO A 341 32.49 29.57 -14.67
CA PRO A 341 33.68 28.85 -14.21
C PRO A 341 33.40 28.05 -12.92
N PRO A 342 34.04 26.87 -12.76
CA PRO A 342 33.74 25.91 -11.69
C PRO A 342 33.90 26.46 -10.26
N ASP A 343 34.64 27.55 -10.08
CA ASP A 343 34.91 28.19 -8.78
C ASP A 343 33.92 29.31 -8.42
N SER A 344 32.93 29.58 -9.27
CA SER A 344 31.99 30.68 -9.04
C SER A 344 30.86 30.27 -8.09
N PRO A 345 30.46 31.13 -7.14
CA PRO A 345 29.41 30.80 -6.19
C PRO A 345 28.05 30.65 -6.89
N LEU A 346 27.54 29.42 -6.90
CA LEU A 346 26.21 29.04 -7.40
C LEU A 346 25.04 29.84 -6.76
N LEU A 347 25.29 30.55 -5.65
CA LEU A 347 24.30 31.28 -4.84
C LEU A 347 24.23 32.80 -5.11
N ALA A 348 24.89 33.32 -6.16
CA ALA A 348 24.79 34.74 -6.49
C ALA A 348 23.32 35.16 -6.76
N PRO A 349 22.84 36.29 -6.20
CA PRO A 349 21.45 36.77 -6.37
C PRO A 349 21.00 36.90 -7.83
N GLU A 350 21.96 37.15 -8.72
CA GLU A 350 21.76 37.34 -10.15
C GLU A 350 21.42 36.02 -10.88
N ASN A 351 22.08 34.92 -10.50
CA ASN A 351 21.81 33.58 -11.04
C ASN A 351 20.43 33.07 -10.61
N ARG A 352 20.04 33.38 -9.36
CA ARG A 352 18.68 33.12 -8.85
C ARG A 352 17.61 33.85 -9.65
N ARG A 353 17.86 35.11 -10.01
CA ARG A 353 16.91 35.94 -10.78
C ARG A 353 16.75 35.44 -12.23
N LYS A 354 17.84 35.00 -12.86
CA LYS A 354 17.83 34.40 -14.20
C LYS A 354 17.10 33.05 -14.23
N ALA A 355 17.34 32.19 -13.23
CA ALA A 355 16.65 30.90 -13.10
C ALA A 355 15.13 31.06 -12.91
N LEU A 356 14.71 32.02 -12.07
CA LEU A 356 13.30 32.39 -11.90
C LEU A 356 12.66 32.91 -13.21
N ALA A 357 13.38 33.73 -13.97
CA ALA A 357 12.88 34.24 -15.25
C ALA A 357 12.71 33.14 -16.31
N ALA A 358 13.62 32.16 -16.34
CA ALA A 358 13.52 30.98 -17.21
C ALA A 358 12.33 30.09 -16.83
N LEU A 359 12.15 29.83 -15.52
CA LEU A 359 10.99 29.09 -15.00
C LEU A 359 9.66 29.74 -15.39
N VAL A 360 9.53 31.06 -15.20
CA VAL A 360 8.31 31.81 -15.55
C VAL A 360 7.99 31.68 -17.04
N ARG A 361 8.99 31.70 -17.93
CA ARG A 361 8.76 31.49 -19.37
C ARG A 361 8.26 30.08 -19.68
N ILE A 362 8.84 29.06 -19.06
CA ILE A 362 8.44 27.66 -19.24
C ILE A 362 6.97 27.46 -18.82
N LEU A 363 6.58 28.02 -17.67
CA LEU A 363 5.21 27.93 -17.16
C LEU A 363 4.19 28.68 -18.04
N LEU A 364 4.56 29.84 -18.58
CA LEU A 364 3.70 30.62 -19.48
C LEU A 364 3.49 29.93 -20.83
N VAL A 365 4.50 29.26 -21.37
CA VAL A 365 4.39 28.47 -22.61
C VAL A 365 3.54 27.21 -22.39
N GLY A 366 3.73 26.52 -21.26
CA GLY A 366 2.90 25.36 -20.88
C GLY A 366 1.43 25.70 -20.66
N ALA A 367 1.13 26.88 -20.11
CA ALA A 367 -0.25 27.34 -19.90
C ALA A 367 -1.01 27.65 -21.21
N GLN A 368 -0.31 28.05 -22.28
CA GLN A 368 -0.94 28.32 -23.58
C GLN A 368 -1.12 27.05 -24.44
N ALA A 369 -0.33 26.00 -24.20
CA ALA A 369 -0.48 24.71 -24.87
C ALA A 369 -1.64 23.84 -24.31
N GLY A 370 -2.13 24.15 -23.10
CA GLY A 370 -3.26 23.45 -22.46
C GLY A 370 -4.64 24.05 -22.74
N SER A 371 -4.73 25.12 -23.54
CA SER A 371 -5.97 25.87 -23.81
C SER A 371 -6.50 25.73 -25.26
N THR A 372 -6.05 24.72 -26.01
CA THR A 372 -6.53 24.40 -27.37
C THR A 372 -7.14 23.01 -27.44
#